data_AF-A0A924FT16-F1
#
_entry.id   AF-A0A924FT16-F1
#
_cell.length_a   1.000
_cell.length_b   1.000
_cell.length_c   1.000
_cell.angle_alpha   90.00
_cell.angle_beta   90.00
_cell.angle_gamma   90.00
#
_symmetry.space_group_name_H-M   'P 1'
#
loop_
_entity.id
_entity.type
_entity.pdbx_description
1 polymer ?
#
loop_
_entity_poly.entity_id
_entity_poly.type
_entity_poly.pdbx_seq_one_letter_code
_entity_poly.pdbx_strand_id
1 'polypeptide(L)'
;MNPISGRRLAVGIITAVTLMGLAPSVRAQDFFSALFGGMGGNSKPPMVRLPFAGDGGPGLEGQREPRPRNYSGGRQAYCVRTCDGRYFPITATDNQSRAASCNNFCPASETKVVYGSSIDQAETESGKLYSELPNAFKYRTELVAGCTCNGNDQIGLAPISIESDPTLRKGDIVAGAEGLMVTGRGADKRGAALNMSPASPAVRAKYERPAIEED
;
A
#
# COMPACT_ATOMS: atom_id res chain seq x y z
N MET A 1 -58.29 33.50 76.64
CA MET A 1 -58.14 32.02 76.76
C MET A 1 -56.71 31.72 77.17
N ASN A 2 -56.53 30.86 78.17
CA ASN A 2 -55.25 30.47 78.76
C ASN A 2 -55.19 28.91 78.72
N PRO A 3 -54.11 28.24 79.14
CA PRO A 3 -53.15 27.51 78.28
C PRO A 3 -53.11 25.99 78.61
N ILE A 4 -51.94 25.32 78.48
CA ILE A 4 -51.49 24.01 79.06
C ILE A 4 -51.32 22.90 78.00
N SER A 5 -50.10 22.45 77.67
CA SER A 5 -49.26 21.40 78.32
C SER A 5 -49.90 19.99 78.27
N GLY A 6 -49.23 18.87 78.00
CA GLY A 6 -47.82 18.55 77.85
C GLY A 6 -47.63 17.03 77.82
N ARG A 7 -46.42 16.61 77.42
CA ARG A 7 -45.62 15.46 77.94
C ARG A 7 -46.00 13.98 77.62
N ARG A 8 -44.97 13.30 77.07
CA ARG A 8 -44.31 12.02 77.48
C ARG A 8 -44.84 10.70 76.88
N LEU A 9 -44.00 10.01 76.08
CA LEU A 9 -43.17 8.80 76.36
C LEU A 9 -44.00 7.49 76.28
N ALA A 10 -43.61 6.38 75.67
CA ALA A 10 -42.31 5.86 75.23
C ALA A 10 -42.47 4.72 74.20
N VAL A 11 -41.43 4.56 73.38
CA VAL A 11 -40.74 3.35 72.87
C VAL A 11 -41.50 2.02 72.71
N GLY A 12 -41.43 1.47 71.49
CA GLY A 12 -41.52 0.04 71.20
C GLY A 12 -41.00 -0.28 69.79
N ILE A 13 -39.76 -0.73 69.68
CA ILE A 13 -39.11 -1.21 68.44
C ILE A 13 -39.71 -2.58 68.07
N ILE A 14 -40.22 -2.74 66.86
CA ILE A 14 -40.22 -4.06 66.18
C ILE A 14 -39.76 -3.85 64.74
N THR A 15 -38.51 -4.23 64.50
CA THR A 15 -37.92 -4.47 63.19
C THR A 15 -38.59 -5.68 62.54
N ALA A 16 -39.11 -5.53 61.33
CA ALA A 16 -39.36 -6.65 60.42
C ALA A 16 -38.90 -6.26 59.01
N VAL A 17 -37.79 -6.89 58.63
CA VAL A 17 -37.09 -6.82 57.35
C VAL A 17 -38.02 -7.16 56.20
N THR A 18 -38.07 -6.31 55.18
CA THR A 18 -38.52 -6.72 53.84
C THR A 18 -37.53 -6.18 52.82
N LEU A 19 -36.64 -7.07 52.39
CA LEU A 19 -35.70 -6.90 51.29
C LEU A 19 -36.47 -6.68 49.98
N MET A 20 -36.40 -5.49 49.40
CA MET A 20 -36.76 -5.27 48.00
C MET A 20 -35.58 -4.62 47.27
N GLY A 21 -34.80 -5.49 46.62
CA GLY A 21 -34.06 -5.27 45.38
C GLY A 21 -33.21 -4.00 45.29
N LEU A 22 -31.94 -4.11 45.69
CA LEU A 22 -30.89 -3.37 44.99
C LEU A 22 -31.00 -3.74 43.51
N ALA A 23 -31.31 -2.77 42.66
CA ALA A 23 -31.27 -2.95 41.23
C ALA A 23 -29.89 -3.54 40.88
N PRO A 24 -29.80 -4.69 40.18
CA PRO A 24 -28.56 -5.00 39.50
C PRO A 24 -28.33 -3.84 38.54
N SER A 25 -27.17 -3.21 38.64
CA SER A 25 -26.64 -2.43 37.54
C SER A 25 -26.55 -3.37 36.35
N VAL A 26 -27.60 -3.36 35.52
CA VAL A 26 -27.56 -3.93 34.18
C VAL A 26 -26.59 -3.04 33.42
N ARG A 27 -25.30 -3.37 33.52
CA ARG A 27 -24.30 -2.90 32.58
C ARG A 27 -24.66 -3.56 31.27
N ALA A 28 -25.36 -2.81 30.42
CA ALA A 28 -25.46 -3.16 29.02
C ALA A 28 -24.04 -3.29 28.48
N GLN A 29 -23.56 -4.52 28.33
CA GLN A 29 -22.40 -4.78 27.51
C GLN A 29 -22.86 -4.61 26.06
N ASP A 30 -22.76 -3.37 25.57
CA ASP A 30 -21.95 -3.07 24.40
C ASP A 30 -22.10 -4.04 23.21
N PHE A 31 -23.33 -4.24 22.76
CA PHE A 31 -23.65 -4.86 21.47
C PHE A 31 -22.92 -4.15 20.30
N PHE A 32 -22.77 -2.83 20.38
CA PHE A 32 -22.06 -2.06 19.37
C PHE A 32 -20.53 -2.17 19.46
N SER A 33 -19.95 -2.55 20.62
CA SER A 33 -18.50 -2.78 20.74
C SER A 33 -18.07 -4.13 20.14
N ALA A 34 -18.99 -5.10 20.07
CA ALA A 34 -18.78 -6.34 19.34
C ALA A 34 -18.95 -6.15 17.81
N LEU A 35 -19.77 -5.18 17.38
CA LEU A 35 -20.03 -4.90 15.97
C LEU A 35 -19.00 -3.95 15.33
N PHE A 36 -18.46 -2.98 16.08
CA PHE A 36 -17.57 -1.94 15.55
C PHE A 36 -16.19 -1.85 16.20
N GLY A 37 -15.79 -2.84 17.02
CA GLY A 37 -14.41 -2.98 17.47
C GLY A 37 -13.95 -1.82 18.35
N GLY A 38 -14.31 -1.88 19.63
CA GLY A 38 -13.71 -1.04 20.66
C GLY A 38 -12.18 -1.13 20.62
N MET A 39 -11.56 0.01 20.35
CA MET A 39 -10.15 0.22 20.08
C MET A 39 -9.25 -0.26 21.23
N GLY A 40 -8.37 -1.25 20.97
CA GLY A 40 -7.33 -1.61 21.94
C GLY A 40 -6.63 -2.98 21.82
N GLY A 41 -6.81 -3.75 20.75
CA GLY A 41 -6.12 -5.04 20.58
C GLY A 41 -5.36 -5.11 19.26
N ASN A 42 -4.04 -5.28 19.32
CA ASN A 42 -3.18 -5.58 18.17
C ASN A 42 -3.47 -6.97 17.59
N SER A 43 -4.65 -7.18 17.04
CA SER A 43 -4.97 -8.38 16.28
C SER A 43 -4.63 -8.12 14.81
N LYS A 44 -3.41 -8.47 14.41
CA LYS A 44 -3.06 -8.60 12.99
C LYS A 44 -4.03 -9.63 12.39
N PRO A 45 -4.77 -9.34 11.30
CA PRO A 45 -5.57 -10.35 10.63
C PRO A 45 -4.65 -11.49 10.18
N PRO A 46 -5.07 -12.77 10.26
CA PRO A 46 -4.28 -13.85 9.71
C PRO A 46 -4.14 -13.60 8.21
N MET A 47 -2.93 -13.29 7.75
CA MET A 47 -2.63 -13.24 6.34
C MET A 47 -2.79 -14.65 5.80
N VAL A 48 -3.70 -14.83 4.84
CA VAL A 48 -3.75 -16.03 4.00
C VAL A 48 -2.39 -16.15 3.34
N ARG A 49 -1.61 -17.16 3.74
CA ARG A 49 -0.32 -17.49 3.13
C ARG A 49 -0.61 -18.00 1.72
N LEU A 50 -0.33 -17.17 0.71
CA LEU A 50 -0.35 -17.63 -0.68
C LEU A 50 0.77 -18.68 -0.85
N PRO A 51 0.52 -19.82 -1.53
CA PRO A 51 1.45 -20.94 -1.62
C PRO A 51 2.78 -20.62 -2.33
N PHE A 52 2.92 -19.44 -2.94
CA PHE A 52 4.15 -19.01 -3.60
C PHE A 52 5.08 -18.15 -2.73
N ALA A 53 4.76 -17.95 -1.44
CA ALA A 53 5.50 -17.07 -0.53
C ALA A 53 6.30 -17.81 0.56
N GLY A 54 6.70 -19.06 0.32
CA GLY A 54 7.60 -19.80 1.19
C GLY A 54 8.37 -20.83 0.41
N ASP A 55 9.65 -20.56 0.16
CA ASP A 55 10.74 -21.45 0.63
C ASP A 55 12.10 -20.96 0.14
N GLY A 56 12.79 -20.29 1.06
CA GLY A 56 14.23 -20.09 1.02
C GLY A 56 14.81 -20.80 2.24
N GLY A 57 15.77 -21.70 2.00
CA GLY A 57 16.39 -22.57 3.00
C GLY A 57 16.99 -21.87 4.23
N PRO A 58 17.53 -22.66 5.17
CA PRO A 58 17.76 -22.23 6.55
C PRO A 58 18.87 -21.16 6.62
N GLY A 59 18.55 -19.98 7.16
CA GLY A 59 19.58 -19.08 7.69
C GLY A 59 19.49 -17.58 7.41
N LEU A 60 18.32 -16.99 7.13
CA LEU A 60 18.18 -15.52 7.18
C LEU A 60 16.88 -15.12 7.89
N GLU A 61 16.91 -15.22 9.22
CA GLU A 61 15.90 -14.63 10.09
C GLU A 61 15.98 -13.11 10.00
N GLY A 62 15.03 -12.53 9.27
CA GLY A 62 14.89 -11.11 9.07
C GLY A 62 13.58 -10.84 8.38
N GLN A 63 12.48 -10.99 9.14
CA GLN A 63 11.13 -10.60 8.76
C GLN A 63 11.16 -9.20 8.15
N ARG A 64 11.18 -9.10 6.82
CA ARG A 64 10.80 -7.88 6.12
C ARG A 64 9.28 -7.84 6.16
N GLU A 65 8.72 -7.35 7.26
CA GLU A 65 7.50 -6.56 7.14
C GLU A 65 7.72 -5.57 5.98
N PRO A 66 6.71 -5.30 5.13
CA PRO A 66 6.74 -4.11 4.32
C PRO A 66 6.73 -2.94 5.30
N ARG A 67 7.91 -2.57 5.82
CA ARG A 67 8.10 -1.33 6.54
C ARG A 67 7.51 -0.28 5.59
N PRO A 68 6.56 0.56 6.04
CA PRO A 68 6.38 1.82 5.35
C PRO A 68 7.80 2.37 5.23
N ARG A 69 8.29 2.52 4.00
CA ARG A 69 9.55 3.20 3.76
C ARG A 69 9.26 4.61 4.22
N ASN A 70 9.50 4.90 5.49
CA ASN A 70 9.63 6.24 5.98
C ASN A 70 10.78 6.78 5.16
N TYR A 71 10.45 7.57 4.13
CA TYR A 71 11.41 8.38 3.40
C TYR A 71 11.99 9.35 4.41
N SER A 72 13.03 8.89 5.10
CA SER A 72 13.69 9.63 6.15
C SER A 72 14.36 10.84 5.52
N GLY A 73 13.74 12.01 5.68
CA GLY A 73 14.35 13.33 5.48
C GLY A 73 14.24 13.94 4.07
N GLY A 74 13.58 13.31 3.10
CA GLY A 74 13.40 13.85 1.75
C GLY A 74 11.93 14.04 1.37
N ARG A 75 11.61 15.09 0.59
CA ARG A 75 10.28 15.24 -0.03
C ARG A 75 10.05 14.07 -0.99
N GLN A 76 9.03 13.25 -0.74
CA GLN A 76 8.65 12.16 -1.63
C GLN A 76 8.20 12.74 -2.97
N ALA A 77 8.71 12.17 -4.07
CA ALA A 77 8.25 12.50 -5.41
C ALA A 77 7.14 11.54 -5.83
N TYR A 78 6.08 12.09 -6.42
CA TYR A 78 5.00 11.33 -7.02
C TYR A 78 4.89 11.71 -8.48
N CYS A 79 4.72 10.69 -9.32
CA CYS A 79 4.26 10.91 -10.67
C CYS A 79 2.74 10.99 -10.67
N VAL A 80 2.17 11.97 -11.35
CA VAL A 80 0.73 12.17 -11.51
C VAL A 80 0.40 12.15 -12.99
N ARG A 81 -0.47 11.23 -13.41
CA ARG A 81 -1.06 11.25 -14.74
C ARG A 81 -2.13 12.34 -14.80
N THR A 82 -1.97 13.32 -15.69
CA THR A 82 -2.75 14.57 -15.63
C THR A 82 -4.21 14.42 -16.06
N CYS A 83 -4.53 13.38 -16.83
CA CYS A 83 -5.85 13.21 -17.42
C CYS A 83 -6.89 12.59 -16.47
N ASP A 84 -6.44 11.85 -15.44
CA ASP A 84 -7.29 11.24 -14.39
C ASP A 84 -6.75 11.45 -12.96
N GLY A 85 -5.62 12.13 -12.81
CA GLY A 85 -4.98 12.38 -11.53
C GLY A 85 -4.39 11.14 -10.87
N ARG A 86 -4.28 9.99 -11.56
CA ARG A 86 -3.69 8.80 -10.92
C ARG A 86 -2.23 9.05 -10.58
N TYR A 87 -1.83 8.69 -9.35
CA TYR A 87 -0.45 8.89 -8.90
C TYR A 87 0.25 7.59 -8.52
N PHE A 88 1.57 7.61 -8.62
CA PHE A 88 2.45 6.55 -8.13
C PHE A 88 3.75 7.15 -7.56
N PRO A 89 4.28 6.59 -6.46
CA PRO A 89 5.53 7.05 -5.89
C PRO A 89 6.70 6.73 -6.83
N ILE A 90 7.63 7.67 -6.98
CA ILE A 90 8.85 7.46 -7.77
C ILE A 90 10.10 7.70 -6.92
N THR A 91 11.15 6.95 -7.25
CA THR A 91 12.49 7.12 -6.69
C THR A 91 13.43 7.54 -7.81
N ALA A 92 13.97 8.75 -7.72
CA ALA A 92 15.07 9.21 -8.56
C ALA A 92 15.82 10.34 -7.84
N THR A 93 17.09 10.52 -8.20
CA THR A 93 18.04 11.43 -7.53
C THR A 93 17.78 12.90 -7.84
N ASP A 94 17.48 13.22 -9.09
CA ASP A 94 17.29 14.59 -9.60
C ASP A 94 15.96 14.75 -10.33
N ASN A 95 15.58 16.01 -10.65
CA ASN A 95 14.28 16.33 -11.26
C ASN A 95 14.14 15.80 -12.68
N GLN A 96 15.21 15.81 -13.48
CA GLN A 96 15.19 15.31 -14.85
C GLN A 96 14.96 13.79 -14.87
N SER A 97 15.68 13.06 -14.01
CA SER A 97 15.51 11.63 -13.81
C SER A 97 14.11 11.28 -13.29
N ARG A 98 13.51 12.10 -12.43
CA ARG A 98 12.11 11.92 -11.97
C ARG A 98 11.12 12.08 -13.11
N ALA A 99 11.25 13.14 -13.91
CA ALA A 99 10.38 13.40 -15.05
C ALA A 99 10.53 12.29 -16.13
N ALA A 100 11.76 11.86 -16.39
CA ALA A 100 12.03 10.74 -17.30
C ALA A 100 11.40 9.44 -16.79
N SER A 101 11.55 9.11 -15.50
CA SER A 101 10.89 7.95 -14.89
C SER A 101 9.37 8.02 -15.03
N CYS A 102 8.77 9.18 -14.77
CA CYS A 102 7.36 9.45 -14.98
C CYS A 102 6.88 9.09 -16.39
N ASN A 103 7.59 9.62 -17.40
CA ASN A 103 7.27 9.39 -18.80
C ASN A 103 7.49 7.94 -19.21
N ASN A 104 8.51 7.26 -18.67
CA ASN A 104 8.74 5.84 -18.94
C ASN A 104 7.64 4.95 -18.37
N PHE A 105 7.06 5.32 -17.22
CA PHE A 105 5.94 4.57 -16.65
C PHE A 105 4.64 4.76 -17.44
N CYS A 106 4.37 5.98 -17.92
CA CYS A 106 3.15 6.32 -18.63
C CYS A 106 3.43 7.14 -19.91
N PRO A 107 4.07 6.55 -20.93
CA PRO A 107 4.43 7.23 -22.18
C PRO A 107 3.22 7.64 -23.02
N ALA A 108 2.10 6.94 -22.90
CA ALA A 108 0.88 7.24 -23.67
C ALA A 108 0.01 8.35 -23.04
N SER A 109 0.42 8.92 -21.89
CA SER A 109 -0.33 9.97 -21.20
C SER A 109 0.61 11.07 -20.71
N GLU A 110 0.11 12.30 -20.64
CA GLU A 110 0.87 13.37 -20.00
C GLU A 110 1.00 13.11 -18.50
N THR A 111 2.21 13.32 -17.98
CA THR A 111 2.53 13.16 -16.57
C THR A 111 3.17 14.42 -15.98
N LYS A 112 2.99 14.61 -14.67
CA LYS A 112 3.65 15.67 -13.90
C LYS A 112 4.24 15.09 -12.62
N VAL A 113 5.37 15.66 -12.20
CA VAL A 113 5.99 15.33 -10.92
C VAL A 113 5.49 16.31 -9.86
N VAL A 114 5.06 15.78 -8.71
CA VAL A 114 4.72 16.55 -7.50
C VAL A 114 5.50 16.03 -6.30
N TYR A 115 5.71 16.89 -5.29
CA TYR A 115 6.61 16.65 -4.18
C TYR A 115 5.95 16.99 -2.85
N GLY A 116 5.96 16.06 -1.89
CA GLY A 116 5.38 16.26 -0.57
C GLY A 116 5.80 15.18 0.41
N SER A 117 5.45 15.32 1.68
CA SER A 117 5.56 14.23 2.66
C SER A 117 4.51 13.15 2.40
N SER A 118 3.31 13.56 1.99
CA SER A 118 2.23 12.73 1.47
C SER A 118 1.71 13.32 0.16
N ILE A 119 0.90 12.53 -0.57
CA ILE A 119 0.28 13.02 -1.81
C ILE A 119 -0.71 14.16 -1.56
N ASP A 120 -1.40 14.17 -0.42
CA ASP A 120 -2.44 15.17 -0.10
C ASP A 120 -1.84 16.58 0.11
N GLN A 121 -0.55 16.64 0.46
CA GLN A 121 0.23 17.87 0.62
C GLN A 121 1.29 18.02 -0.48
N ALA A 122 1.22 17.22 -1.55
CA ALA A 122 2.21 17.28 -2.61
C ALA A 122 1.94 18.46 -3.54
N GLU A 123 3.02 19.11 -3.97
CA GLU A 123 2.97 20.29 -4.83
C GLU A 123 3.86 20.10 -6.05
N THR A 124 3.47 20.72 -7.15
CA THR A 124 4.34 20.91 -8.32
C THR A 124 5.57 21.76 -7.98
N GLU A 125 6.56 21.79 -8.87
CA GLU A 125 7.73 22.68 -8.72
C GLU A 125 7.34 24.17 -8.67
N SER A 126 6.22 24.54 -9.29
CA SER A 126 5.64 25.89 -9.23
C SER A 126 4.80 26.17 -7.98
N GLY A 127 4.74 25.24 -6.99
CA GLY A 127 4.01 25.40 -5.74
C GLY A 127 2.50 25.14 -5.82
N LYS A 128 1.99 24.71 -6.98
CA LYS A 128 0.57 24.34 -7.12
C LYS A 128 0.32 22.99 -6.45
N LEU A 129 -0.66 22.93 -5.55
CA LEU A 129 -1.07 21.69 -4.87
C LEU A 129 -1.61 20.66 -5.86
N TYR A 130 -1.36 19.38 -5.58
CA TYR A 130 -1.88 18.27 -6.36
C TYR A 130 -3.42 18.27 -6.40
N SER A 131 -4.07 18.60 -5.28
CA SER A 131 -5.54 18.74 -5.17
C SER A 131 -6.13 19.83 -6.07
N GLU A 132 -5.34 20.82 -6.49
CA GLU A 132 -5.78 21.90 -7.37
C GLU A 132 -5.57 21.58 -8.86
N LEU A 133 -5.01 20.41 -9.19
CA LEU A 133 -4.89 19.98 -10.59
C LEU A 133 -6.28 19.63 -11.16
N PRO A 134 -6.55 19.90 -12.45
CA PRO A 134 -7.90 19.78 -13.02
C PRO A 134 -8.59 18.42 -12.83
N ASN A 135 -7.84 17.32 -12.82
CA ASN A 135 -8.36 15.96 -12.67
C ASN A 135 -7.83 15.27 -11.40
N ALA A 136 -7.41 16.02 -10.38
CA ALA A 136 -6.88 15.45 -9.15
C ALA A 136 -7.86 14.41 -8.57
N PHE A 137 -7.33 13.24 -8.20
CA PHE A 137 -8.08 12.13 -7.59
C PHE A 137 -9.24 11.53 -8.41
N LYS A 138 -9.44 11.96 -9.67
CA LYS A 138 -10.56 11.52 -10.51
C LYS A 138 -10.57 10.00 -10.73
N TYR A 139 -9.40 9.38 -10.79
CA TYR A 139 -9.21 7.92 -10.85
C TYR A 139 -9.85 7.14 -9.71
N ARG A 140 -10.19 7.79 -8.59
CA ARG A 140 -10.85 7.14 -7.43
C ARG A 140 -12.33 6.87 -7.68
N THR A 141 -12.96 7.64 -8.57
CA THR A 141 -14.41 7.59 -8.80
C THR A 141 -14.77 7.08 -10.18
N GLU A 142 -13.92 7.31 -11.18
CA GLU A 142 -14.18 6.85 -12.55
C GLU A 142 -12.91 6.45 -13.30
N LEU A 143 -13.11 5.58 -14.30
CA LEU A 143 -12.10 5.25 -15.30
C LEU A 143 -12.30 6.16 -16.51
N VAL A 144 -11.41 7.14 -16.67
CA VAL A 144 -11.46 8.09 -17.78
C VAL A 144 -11.07 7.38 -19.09
N ALA A 145 -11.95 7.41 -20.08
CA ALA A 145 -11.69 6.79 -21.38
C ALA A 145 -10.44 7.40 -22.04
N GLY A 146 -9.54 6.54 -22.55
CA GLY A 146 -8.28 6.97 -23.17
C GLY A 146 -7.18 7.39 -22.20
N CYS A 147 -7.43 7.42 -20.88
CA CYS A 147 -6.41 7.70 -19.87
C CYS A 147 -5.64 6.44 -19.45
N THR A 148 -4.67 6.04 -20.26
CA THR A 148 -3.92 4.80 -20.03
C THR A 148 -2.41 5.04 -20.13
N CYS A 149 -1.62 4.27 -19.39
CA CYS A 149 -0.16 4.37 -19.46
C CYS A 149 0.38 3.65 -20.71
N ASN A 150 -0.32 2.60 -21.16
CA ASN A 150 0.05 1.76 -22.29
C ASN A 150 -0.64 2.09 -23.63
N GLY A 151 -1.57 3.05 -23.65
CA GLY A 151 -2.33 3.43 -24.85
C GLY A 151 -3.54 2.55 -25.18
N ASN A 152 -3.74 1.43 -24.48
CA ASN A 152 -4.74 0.42 -24.83
C ASN A 152 -5.68 0.09 -23.65
N ASP A 153 -5.12 -0.48 -22.58
CA ASP A 153 -5.88 -1.00 -21.45
C ASP A 153 -6.11 0.06 -20.39
N GLN A 154 -7.34 0.15 -19.89
CA GLN A 154 -7.71 1.10 -18.83
C GLN A 154 -6.88 0.92 -17.55
N ILE A 155 -6.37 -0.29 -17.33
CA ILE A 155 -5.61 -0.69 -16.15
C ILE A 155 -4.32 -1.35 -16.65
N GLY A 156 -3.17 -0.81 -16.24
CA GLY A 156 -1.88 -1.37 -16.59
C GLY A 156 -0.78 -0.31 -16.64
N LEU A 157 0.45 -0.77 -16.46
CA LEU A 157 1.65 0.02 -16.78
C LEU A 157 1.95 -0.12 -18.28
N ALA A 158 2.72 0.81 -18.83
CA ALA A 158 3.24 0.62 -20.18
C ALA A 158 4.12 -0.63 -20.27
N PRO A 159 3.94 -1.46 -21.30
CA PRO A 159 4.91 -2.50 -21.61
C PRO A 159 6.21 -1.81 -22.02
N ILE A 160 7.29 -2.14 -21.33
CA ILE A 160 8.65 -1.79 -21.74
C ILE A 160 9.16 -3.00 -22.52
N SER A 161 9.61 -2.77 -23.76
CA SER A 161 10.20 -3.85 -24.54
C SER A 161 11.55 -4.22 -23.93
N ILE A 162 11.93 -5.50 -24.00
CA ILE A 162 13.20 -5.95 -23.45
C ILE A 162 14.36 -5.15 -24.08
N GLU A 163 14.26 -4.84 -25.37
CA GLU A 163 15.26 -4.09 -26.15
C GLU A 163 15.41 -2.61 -25.73
N SER A 164 14.43 -2.09 -24.98
CA SER A 164 14.40 -0.70 -24.53
C SER A 164 14.50 -0.56 -23.01
N ASP A 165 14.62 -1.66 -22.26
CA ASP A 165 14.75 -1.65 -20.81
C ASP A 165 16.15 -1.18 -20.37
N PRO A 166 16.28 0.02 -19.79
CA PRO A 166 17.57 0.57 -19.37
C PRO A 166 18.11 -0.09 -18.11
N THR A 167 17.33 -0.96 -17.45
CA THR A 167 17.74 -1.63 -16.22
C THR A 167 18.53 -2.91 -16.49
N LEU A 168 18.44 -3.46 -17.71
CA LEU A 168 19.16 -4.65 -18.12
C LEU A 168 20.67 -4.44 -18.11
N ARG A 169 21.36 -5.37 -17.47
CA ARG A 169 22.82 -5.42 -17.36
C ARG A 169 23.31 -6.69 -18.01
N LYS A 170 24.58 -6.71 -18.42
CA LYS A 170 25.24 -7.92 -18.91
C LYS A 170 25.12 -9.06 -17.89
N GLY A 171 24.62 -10.21 -18.35
CA GLY A 171 24.48 -11.44 -17.57
C GLY A 171 23.09 -11.63 -16.96
N ASP A 172 22.20 -10.66 -17.09
CA ASP A 172 20.81 -10.80 -16.70
C ASP A 172 20.13 -11.89 -17.56
N ILE A 173 19.32 -12.72 -16.90
CA ILE A 173 18.52 -13.74 -17.57
C ILE A 173 17.14 -13.13 -17.82
N VAL A 174 16.73 -13.10 -19.08
CA VAL A 174 15.44 -12.56 -19.52
C VAL A 174 14.59 -13.69 -20.09
N ALA A 175 13.31 -13.72 -19.72
CA ALA A 175 12.33 -14.59 -20.36
C ALA A 175 11.77 -13.89 -21.60
N GLY A 176 12.27 -14.27 -22.78
CA GLY A 176 11.78 -13.82 -24.09
C GLY A 176 10.81 -14.82 -24.71
N ALA A 177 10.25 -14.48 -25.88
CA ALA A 177 9.35 -15.37 -26.62
C ALA A 177 10.06 -16.67 -27.09
N GLU A 178 11.35 -16.55 -27.36
CA GLU A 178 12.27 -17.64 -27.73
C GLU A 178 12.82 -18.44 -26.53
N GLY A 179 12.39 -18.12 -25.32
CA GLY A 179 12.77 -18.79 -24.08
C GLY A 179 13.70 -17.94 -23.20
N LEU A 180 14.47 -18.61 -22.32
CA LEU A 180 15.41 -17.92 -21.44
C LEU A 180 16.63 -17.46 -22.24
N MET A 181 16.85 -16.15 -22.24
CA MET A 181 17.94 -15.46 -22.90
C MET A 181 18.87 -14.85 -21.85
N VAL A 182 20.14 -14.69 -22.18
CA VAL A 182 21.14 -14.00 -21.35
C VAL A 182 21.59 -12.77 -22.09
N THR A 183 21.53 -11.63 -21.41
CA THR A 183 22.02 -10.36 -21.93
C THR A 183 23.55 -10.38 -22.04
N GLY A 184 24.05 -10.08 -23.22
CA GLY A 184 25.46 -9.99 -23.56
C GLY A 184 26.04 -8.61 -23.26
N ARG A 185 27.17 -8.31 -23.89
CA ARG A 185 27.78 -6.97 -23.83
C ARG A 185 27.01 -6.04 -24.78
N GLY A 186 26.43 -4.97 -24.23
CA GLY A 186 25.56 -4.00 -24.90
C GLY A 186 24.22 -3.99 -24.17
N ALA A 187 23.70 -2.90 -23.61
CA ALA A 187 23.90 -1.48 -23.93
C ALA A 187 24.58 -0.67 -22.81
N ASP A 188 25.86 -0.33 -22.98
CA ASP A 188 26.47 0.77 -22.24
C ASP A 188 25.98 2.10 -22.84
N LYS A 189 24.93 2.74 -22.30
CA LYS A 189 24.46 4.14 -22.51
C LYS A 189 24.51 4.79 -23.93
N ARG A 190 24.84 4.07 -25.00
CA ARG A 190 25.24 4.62 -26.32
C ARG A 190 24.46 4.03 -27.49
N GLY A 191 23.28 3.45 -27.25
CA GLY A 191 22.40 3.01 -28.33
C GLY A 191 22.91 1.82 -29.15
N ALA A 192 23.78 0.98 -28.59
CA ALA A 192 24.08 -0.33 -29.16
C ALA A 192 22.90 -1.28 -28.89
N ALA A 193 22.47 -2.04 -29.91
CA ALA A 193 21.44 -3.05 -29.77
C ALA A 193 21.79 -4.04 -28.63
N LEU A 194 20.80 -4.42 -27.82
CA LEU A 194 20.95 -5.43 -26.78
C LEU A 194 21.31 -6.76 -27.45
N ASN A 195 22.56 -7.21 -27.25
CA ASN A 195 22.99 -8.52 -27.72
C ASN A 195 22.46 -9.56 -26.74
N MET A 196 21.61 -10.48 -27.19
CA MET A 196 21.12 -11.57 -26.35
C MET A 196 21.54 -12.91 -26.93
N SER A 197 21.90 -13.84 -26.04
CA SER A 197 22.23 -15.22 -26.41
C SER A 197 21.36 -16.19 -25.62
N PRO A 198 20.96 -17.34 -26.18
CA PRO A 198 20.23 -18.36 -25.43
C PRO A 198 20.93 -18.73 -24.12
N ALA A 199 20.14 -18.89 -23.05
CA ALA A 199 20.67 -19.33 -21.77
C ALA A 199 21.28 -20.74 -21.88
N SER A 200 22.33 -20.98 -21.10
CA SER A 200 23.00 -22.29 -21.09
C SER A 200 22.05 -23.41 -20.62
N PRO A 201 22.28 -24.66 -21.02
CA PRO A 201 21.45 -25.79 -20.60
C PRO A 201 21.32 -25.92 -19.07
N ALA A 202 22.38 -25.59 -18.32
CA ALA A 202 22.37 -25.59 -16.87
C ALA A 202 21.44 -24.51 -16.28
N VAL A 203 21.43 -23.31 -16.87
CA VAL A 203 20.52 -22.23 -16.46
C VAL A 203 19.08 -22.61 -16.78
N ARG A 204 18.84 -23.11 -18.00
CA ARG A 204 17.51 -23.55 -18.41
C ARG A 204 16.95 -24.65 -17.50
N ALA A 205 17.74 -25.70 -17.24
CA ALA A 205 17.35 -26.79 -16.35
C ALA A 205 17.02 -26.31 -14.92
N LYS A 206 17.69 -25.26 -14.43
CA LYS A 206 17.44 -24.67 -13.11
C LYS A 206 16.10 -23.93 -13.03
N TYR A 207 15.65 -23.32 -14.13
CA TYR A 207 14.46 -22.46 -14.14
C TYR A 207 13.27 -23.04 -14.93
N GLU A 208 13.42 -24.17 -15.64
CA GLU A 208 12.35 -24.87 -16.37
C GLU A 208 11.38 -25.63 -15.45
N ARG A 209 11.76 -25.91 -14.20
CA ARG A 209 10.89 -26.58 -13.23
C ARG A 209 10.32 -25.57 -12.23
N PRO A 210 9.01 -25.30 -12.21
CA PRO A 210 8.41 -24.71 -11.02
C PRO A 210 8.70 -25.64 -9.85
N ALA A 211 9.13 -25.10 -8.72
CA ALA A 211 9.16 -25.84 -7.46
C ALA A 211 7.70 -26.12 -7.08
N ILE A 212 7.16 -27.23 -7.60
CA ILE A 212 5.93 -27.81 -7.09
C ILE A 212 6.41 -28.71 -5.97
N GLU A 213 6.35 -28.20 -4.75
CA GLU A 213 6.45 -29.06 -3.57
C GLU A 213 5.13 -29.81 -3.49
N GLU A 214 5.18 -31.12 -3.76
CA GLU A 214 4.05 -32.02 -3.51
C GLU A 214 3.96 -32.22 -1.99
N ASP A 215 2.97 -31.58 -1.37
CA ASP A 215 2.52 -31.80 0.01
C ASP A 215 1.82 -33.17 0.14
#